data_AF-A0A6G0ZCA1-F1
#
_entry.id   AF-A0A6G0ZCA1-F1
#
_cell.length_a   1.000
_cell.length_b   1.000
_cell.length_c   1.000
_cell.angle_alpha   90.00
_cell.angle_beta   90.00
_cell.angle_gamma   90.00
#
_symmetry.space_group_name_H-M   'P 1'
#
loop_
_entity.id
_entity.type
_entity.pdbx_description
1 polymer ?
#
loop_
_entity_poly.entity_id
_entity_poly.type
_entity_poly.pdbx_seq_one_letter_code
_entity_poly.pdbx_strand_id
1 'polypeptide(L)' 'MIATSIWVVGTILSIPNLIFFTTHTELFPNGDQRVICYAEWPDGITTNSFQEYV' A
#
# COMPACT_ATOMS: atom_id res chain seq x y z
N MET A 1 -1.92 -27.93 17.63
CA MET A 1 -1.53 -28.01 16.20
C MET A 1 -2.44 -27.20 15.29
N ILE A 2 -3.76 -27.29 15.39
CA ILE A 2 -4.69 -26.54 14.50
C ILE A 2 -4.55 -25.02 14.68
N ALA A 3 -4.48 -24.54 15.92
CA ALA A 3 -4.31 -23.11 16.19
C ALA A 3 -3.00 -22.57 15.59
N THR A 4 -1.88 -23.25 15.81
CA THR A 4 -0.57 -22.85 15.28
C THR A 4 -0.54 -22.84 13.75
N SER A 5 -1.18 -23.80 13.08
CA SER A 5 -1.26 -23.80 11.62
C SER A 5 -2.08 -22.64 11.08
N ILE A 6 -3.16 -22.25 11.75
CA ILE A 6 -3.97 -21.10 11.35
C ILE A 6 -3.15 -19.81 11.45
N TRP A 7 -2.39 -19.62 12.54
CA TRP A 7 -1.52 -18.46 12.70
C TRP A 7 -0.42 -18.40 11.63
N VAL A 8 0.21 -19.53 11.32
CA VAL A 8 1.26 -19.59 10.27
C VAL A 8 0.67 -19.30 8.89
N VAL A 9 -0.47 -19.90 8.53
CA VAL A 9 -1.11 -19.65 7.24
C VAL A 9 -1.62 -18.21 7.15
N GLY A 10 -2.22 -17.67 8.21
CA GLY A 10 -2.70 -16.30 8.26
C GLY A 10 -1.57 -15.27 8.13
N THR A 11 -0.42 -15.53 8.75
CA THR A 11 0.76 -14.65 8.61
C THR A 11 1.31 -14.71 7.20
N ILE A 12 1.48 -15.91 6.61
CA ILE A 12 1.97 -16.07 5.23
C ILE A 12 1.06 -15.35 4.22
N LEU A 13 -0.27 -15.52 4.35
CA LEU A 13 -1.23 -14.84 3.48
C LEU A 13 -1.22 -13.31 3.64
N SER A 14 -0.76 -12.80 4.78
CA SER A 14 -0.66 -11.36 5.05
C SER A 14 0.66 -10.74 4.60
N ILE A 15 1.69 -11.54 4.27
CA ILE A 15 3.00 -11.04 3.82
C ILE A 15 2.92 -10.08 2.63
N PRO A 16 2.12 -10.35 1.57
CA PRO A 16 1.99 -9.42 0.44
C PRO A 16 1.57 -8.01 0.89
N ASN A 17 0.64 -7.90 1.84
CA ASN A 17 0.19 -6.59 2.35
C ASN A 17 1.30 -5.85 3.12
N LEU A 18 2.32 -6.53 3.65
CA LEU A 18 3.45 -5.86 4.29
C LEU A 18 4.51 -5.43 3.28
N ILE A 19 4.75 -6.24 2.25
CA ILE A 19 5.79 -5.97 1.25
C ILE A 19 5.34 -4.89 0.25
N PHE A 20 4.07 -4.92 -0.15
CA PHE A 20 3.54 -4.05 -1.20
C PHE A 20 2.96 -2.74 -0.66
N PHE A 21 2.95 -2.49 0.64
CA PHE A 21 2.54 -1.18 1.16
C PHE A 21 3.71 -0.21 1.10
N THR A 22 3.55 0.85 0.30
CA THR A 22 4.52 1.92 0.15
C THR A 22 3.96 3.23 0.69
N THR A 23 4.83 4.09 1.21
CA THR A 23 4.48 5.43 1.67
C THR A 23 5.09 6.44 0.71
N HIS A 24 4.25 7.21 0.02
CA HIS A 24 4.67 8.26 -0.88
C HIS A 24 4.31 9.64 -0.31
N THR A 25 5.24 10.58 -0.45
CA THR A 25 5.04 11.97 -0.06
C THR A 25 4.92 12.81 -1.31
N GLU A 26 3.70 13.26 -1.63
CA GLU A 26 3.45 14.18 -2.73
C GLU A 26 3.63 15.62 -2.24
N LEU A 27 4.42 16.39 -2.99
CA LEU A 27 4.60 17.83 -2.79
C LEU A 27 3.76 18.56 -3.83
N PHE A 28 2.69 19.23 -3.38
CA PHE A 28 1.88 20.05 -4.27
C PHE A 28 2.59 21.37 -4.60
N PRO A 29 2.39 21.92 -5.81
CA PRO A 29 2.97 23.21 -6.21
C PRO A 29 2.50 24.39 -5.34
N ASN A 30 1.44 24.20 -4.55
CA ASN A 30 0.92 25.17 -3.57
C ASN A 30 1.70 25.16 -2.23
N GLY A 31 2.68 24.27 -2.07
CA GLY A 31 3.47 24.12 -0.84
C GLY A 31 2.90 23.12 0.17
N ASP A 32 1.73 22.54 -0.11
CA ASP A 32 1.12 21.50 0.71
C ASP A 32 1.80 20.15 0.51
N GLN A 33 1.99 19.40 1.59
CA GLN A 33 2.56 18.06 1.58
C GLN A 33 1.50 17.05 1.99
N ARG A 34 1.31 16.00 1.18
CA ARG A 34 0.41 14.88 1.51
C ARG A 34 1.21 13.59 1.59
N VAL A 35 1.16 12.96 2.76
CA VAL A 35 1.70 11.61 2.98
C VAL A 35 0.60 10.61 2.70
N ILE A 36 0.82 9.72 1.73
CA ILE A 36 -0.14 8.71 1.29
C ILE A 36 0.49 7.34 1.51
N CYS A 37 -0.21 6.47 2.23
CA CYS A 37 0.13 5.04 2.29
C CYS A 37 -0.79 4.29 1.34
N TYR A 38 -0.24 3.63 0.34
CA TYR A 38 -1.00 2.84 -0.63
C TYR A 38 -0.31 1.50 -0.92
N ALA A 39 -1.08 0.55 -1.45
CA ALA A 39 -0.54 -0.72 -1.90
C ALA A 39 -0.05 -0.59 -3.36
N GLU A 40 1.27 -0.69 -3.57
CA GLU A 40 1.89 -0.84 -4.89
C GLU A 40 1.97 -2.33 -5.25
N TRP A 41 0.95 -2.82 -5.96
CA TRP A 41 1.00 -4.15 -6.51
C TRP A 41 1.94 -4.17 -7.73
N PRO A 42 2.53 -5.33 -8.09
CA PRO A 42 3.47 -5.45 -9.22
C PRO A 42 2.85 -5.14 -10.59
N ASP A 43 1.54 -4.88 -10.66
CA ASP A 43 0.83 -4.37 -11.83
C ASP A 43 1.08 -2.87 -12.08
N GLY A 44 1.61 -2.15 -11.08
CA GLY A 44 2.08 -0.78 -11.20
C GLY A 44 1.45 0.18 -10.20
N ILE A 45 1.81 1.46 -10.33
CA ILE A 45 1.32 2.52 -9.44
C ILE A 45 -0.16 2.79 -9.70
N THR A 46 -1.01 2.54 -8.70
CA THR A 46 -2.46 2.81 -8.76
C THR A 46 -2.81 4.26 -8.41
N THR A 47 -1.85 5.02 -7.87
CA THR A 47 -2.00 6.40 -7.41
C THR A 47 -1.95 7.44 -8.53
N ASN A 48 -1.58 7.06 -9.77
CA ASN A 48 -1.62 7.96 -10.93
C ASN A 48 -3.02 8.01 -11.55
N SER A 49 -4.00 8.42 -10.73
CA SER A 49 -5.33 8.79 -11.18
C SER A 49 -5.28 10.21 -11.74
N PHE A 50 -5.42 10.35 -13.06
CA PHE A 50 -5.62 11.66 -13.72
C PHE A 50 -7.00 12.28 -13.37
N GLN A 51 -7.81 11.60 -12.55
CA GLN A 51 -9.16 12.01 -12.18
C GLN A 51 -9.22 12.79 -10.84
N GLU A 52 -8.11 12.86 -10.09
CA GLU A 52 -8.01 13.62 -8.83
C GLU A 52 -7.58 15.09 -9.00
N TYR A 53 -7.42 15.55 -10.26
CA TYR A 53 -7.29 16.97 -10.57
C TYR A 53 -8.71 17.57 -10.71
N VAL A 54 -9.19 18.24 -9.66
CA VAL A 54 -10.26 19.25 -9.70
C VAL A 54 -9.89 20.41 -8.80
#